data_AF-A0A1F8NBB2-F1
#
_entry.id   AF-A0A1F8NBB2-F1
#
_cell.length_a   1.000
_cell.length_b   1.000
_cell.length_c   1.000
_cell.angle_alpha   90.00
_cell.angle_beta   90.00
_cell.angle_gamma   90.00
#
_symmetry.space_group_name_H-M   'P 1'
#
loop_
_entity.id
_entity.type
_entity.pdbx_description
1 polymer ?
#
loop_
_entity_poly.entity_id
_entity_poly.type
_entity_poly.pdbx_seq_one_letter_code
_entity_poly.pdbx_strand_id
1 'polypeptide(L)'
;MSRIGSLVSKYRRFIPLSATVLLFIVAYIYGLIAFPSMRDPQVFLNMFRNYPFLLISAVGMTFVILTGGIDLSVSGVVALTTVASAALLRGGMHPVLVIVLMLLMGIALGATMGSFIAFMKVQPFIATLAGMWFARGMCFFISDDAIAINAWWFKVLGQTKILIPGLSDPAAKTGDFISPLVIVALLVVAVAIYVSQFTRFGRTVYAVGGNEQSARLMGLPVESTKVIVYTISGFCSALAGLTLAIAVMSGHGLYAQMFELDVIASVVMGGTLLSGGTGYMFGTLFGVLVNVLIQTLIQFQGSLSSWWTRIVIGALTLIFIGVQSQLAARRARLPGETGAAGAEKSFWARRWKLITAVGGVVVALVAVIFIVRGLQGPDGGGAAAGCTDPAFRQDLAAQLMQEPGAVLTYEKNGGPNCTGELFVIYSDGRIVGDNGTSKIEKQITPEEVQALLSAINDLGWYTDEFYDTWHARCGQCFGYYITVAHDGQVKTVRGVDGGTDAPTRYWDVVTLIYAVIPKFN
;
A
#
# COMPACT_ATOMS: atom_id res chain seq x y z
N MET A 1 -0.21 36.40 25.65
CA MET A 1 -0.94 35.11 25.52
C MET A 1 -2.38 35.23 24.96
N SER A 2 -3.03 36.41 24.93
CA SER A 2 -4.38 36.58 24.34
C SER A 2 -4.42 36.39 22.81
N ARG A 3 -3.31 36.69 22.10
CA ARG A 3 -3.19 36.53 20.64
C ARG A 3 -3.19 35.08 20.16
N ILE A 4 -2.69 34.13 20.96
CA ILE A 4 -2.67 32.70 20.60
C ILE A 4 -4.10 32.13 20.71
N GLY A 5 -4.85 32.54 21.74
CA GLY A 5 -6.24 32.13 21.92
C GLY A 5 -7.18 32.63 20.82
N SER A 6 -6.97 33.85 20.30
CA SER A 6 -7.74 34.38 19.16
C SER A 6 -7.33 33.77 17.81
N LEU A 7 -6.05 33.42 17.64
CA LEU A 7 -5.58 32.66 16.47
C LEU A 7 -6.20 31.26 16.41
N VAL A 8 -6.17 30.53 17.52
CA VAL A 8 -6.72 29.16 17.60
C VAL A 8 -8.24 29.13 17.39
N SER A 9 -8.98 30.16 17.83
CA SER A 9 -10.40 30.27 17.52
C SER A 9 -10.68 30.59 16.05
N LYS A 10 -9.82 31.39 15.40
CA LYS A 10 -9.96 31.79 13.99
C LYS A 10 -9.61 30.67 13.01
N TYR A 11 -8.63 29.82 13.36
CA TYR A 11 -8.17 28.69 12.53
C TYR A 11 -8.67 27.32 13.00
N ARG A 12 -9.72 27.27 13.82
CA ARG A 12 -10.22 26.03 14.46
C ARG A 12 -10.60 24.93 13.47
N ARG A 13 -11.04 25.31 12.25
CA ARG A 13 -11.37 24.40 11.15
C ARG A 13 -10.13 23.69 10.57
N PHE A 14 -8.94 24.27 10.74
CA PHE A 14 -7.67 23.73 10.25
C PHE A 14 -6.92 22.91 11.30
N ILE A 15 -7.42 22.81 12.54
CA ILE A 15 -6.75 22.06 13.61
C ILE A 15 -6.51 20.60 13.21
N PRO A 16 -7.50 19.84 12.71
CA PRO A 16 -7.28 18.45 12.29
C PRO A 16 -6.24 18.35 11.17
N LEU A 17 -6.30 19.24 10.18
CA LEU A 17 -5.32 19.29 9.10
C LEU A 17 -3.90 19.54 9.62
N SER A 18 -3.73 20.57 10.46
CA SER A 18 -2.43 20.92 11.03
C SER A 18 -1.86 19.80 11.92
N ALA A 19 -2.73 19.07 12.61
CA ALA A 19 -2.36 17.91 13.41
C ALA A 19 -1.81 16.78 12.53
N THR A 20 -2.47 16.45 11.42
CA THR A 20 -2.03 15.40 10.49
C THR A 20 -0.74 15.78 9.77
N VAL A 21 -0.61 17.04 9.35
CA VAL A 21 0.63 17.55 8.74
C VAL A 21 1.78 17.49 9.73
N LEU A 22 1.56 17.92 10.98
CA LEU A 22 2.59 17.83 12.02
C LEU A 22 2.97 16.38 12.33
N LEU A 23 1.98 15.48 12.41
CA LEU A 23 2.20 14.05 12.59
C LEU A 23 3.09 13.48 11.47
N PHE A 24 2.77 13.80 10.22
CA PHE A 24 3.55 13.39 9.06
C PHE A 24 4.99 13.90 9.14
N ILE A 25 5.19 15.19 9.39
CA ILE A 25 6.53 15.80 9.47
C ILE A 25 7.35 15.13 10.57
N VAL A 26 6.80 14.96 11.77
CA VAL A 26 7.55 14.37 12.89
C VAL A 26 7.86 12.89 12.64
N ALA A 27 6.89 12.12 12.14
CA ALA A 27 7.12 10.71 11.81
C ALA A 27 8.16 10.55 10.68
N TYR A 28 8.16 11.46 9.69
CA TYR A 28 9.13 11.44 8.60
C TYR A 28 10.53 11.82 9.08
N ILE A 29 10.66 12.88 9.89
CA ILE A 29 11.93 13.26 10.52
C ILE A 29 12.47 12.14 11.39
N TYR A 30 11.61 11.48 12.17
CA TYR A 30 11.99 10.31 12.94
C TYR A 30 12.53 9.19 12.04
N GLY A 31 11.85 8.91 10.92
CA GLY A 31 12.31 7.98 9.90
C GLY A 31 13.70 8.31 9.35
N LEU A 32 13.97 9.59 9.03
CA LEU A 32 15.29 10.05 8.55
C LEU A 32 16.42 9.88 9.58
N ILE A 33 16.08 9.92 10.86
CA ILE A 33 17.03 9.72 11.97
C ILE A 33 17.25 8.23 12.21
N ALA A 34 16.17 7.44 12.25
CA ALA A 34 16.20 6.02 12.56
C ALA A 34 16.74 5.15 11.41
N PHE A 35 16.44 5.51 10.16
CA PHE A 35 16.76 4.72 8.98
C PHE A 35 17.56 5.56 7.97
N PRO A 36 18.87 5.32 7.80
CA PRO A 36 19.69 6.06 6.83
C PRO A 36 19.15 5.99 5.39
N SER A 37 18.57 4.85 4.99
CA SER A 37 17.98 4.65 3.67
C SER A 37 16.81 5.59 3.37
N MET A 38 16.10 6.10 4.38
CA MET A 38 15.02 7.07 4.15
C MET A 38 15.51 8.44 3.68
N ARG A 39 16.82 8.71 3.75
CA ARG A 39 17.41 9.96 3.27
C ARG A 39 17.51 10.02 1.74
N ASP A 40 17.39 8.89 1.08
CA ASP A 40 17.29 8.82 -0.38
C ASP A 40 15.97 9.48 -0.84
N PRO A 41 16.02 10.55 -1.67
CA PRO A 41 14.81 11.21 -2.15
C PRO A 41 13.87 10.27 -2.92
N GLN A 42 14.40 9.21 -3.55
CA GLN A 42 13.57 8.20 -4.21
C GLN A 42 12.64 7.48 -3.23
N VAL A 43 13.04 7.30 -1.97
CA VAL A 43 12.18 6.68 -0.94
C VAL A 43 10.94 7.53 -0.68
N PHE A 44 11.09 8.85 -0.65
CA PHE A 44 9.94 9.75 -0.53
C PHE A 44 9.02 9.67 -1.76
N LEU A 45 9.60 9.63 -2.96
CA LEU A 45 8.85 9.52 -4.21
C LEU A 45 8.12 8.17 -4.34
N ASN A 46 8.71 7.10 -3.79
CA ASN A 46 8.12 5.77 -3.73
C ASN A 46 6.81 5.76 -2.94
N MET A 47 6.65 6.67 -1.96
CA MET A 47 5.39 6.79 -1.20
C MET A 47 4.21 7.13 -2.12
N PHE A 48 4.44 7.98 -3.11
CA PHE A 48 3.43 8.30 -4.12
C PHE A 48 3.32 7.21 -5.19
N ARG A 49 4.46 6.64 -5.61
CA ARG A 49 4.53 5.65 -6.68
C ARG A 49 3.86 4.32 -6.31
N ASN A 50 4.04 3.85 -5.09
CA ASN A 50 3.59 2.53 -4.66
C ASN A 50 2.10 2.50 -4.26
N TYR A 51 1.53 3.65 -3.89
CA TYR A 51 0.14 3.74 -3.41
C TYR A 51 -0.73 4.81 -4.10
N PRO A 52 -0.67 5.00 -5.44
CA PRO A 52 -1.51 5.97 -6.13
C PRO A 52 -3.00 5.58 -6.08
N PHE A 53 -3.31 4.28 -6.10
CA PHE A 53 -4.68 3.75 -6.00
C PHE A 53 -5.34 4.06 -4.64
N LEU A 54 -4.56 4.07 -3.54
CA LEU A 54 -5.03 4.48 -2.21
C LEU A 54 -5.42 5.95 -2.20
N LEU A 55 -4.58 6.82 -2.78
CA LEU A 55 -4.85 8.24 -2.85
C LEU A 55 -6.11 8.56 -3.67
N ILE A 56 -6.25 7.94 -4.85
CA ILE A 56 -7.43 8.12 -5.72
C ILE A 56 -8.71 7.64 -5.01
N SER A 57 -8.67 6.48 -4.36
CA SER A 57 -9.82 5.95 -3.61
C SER A 57 -10.20 6.84 -2.42
N ALA A 58 -9.20 7.36 -1.71
CA ALA A 58 -9.39 8.26 -0.58
C ALA A 58 -10.06 9.59 -1.01
N VAL A 59 -9.78 10.09 -2.21
CA VAL A 59 -10.48 11.26 -2.77
C VAL A 59 -11.97 11.00 -2.93
N GLY A 60 -12.36 9.89 -3.54
CA GLY A 60 -13.76 9.49 -3.68
C GLY A 60 -14.45 9.34 -2.31
N MET A 61 -13.81 8.60 -1.41
CA MET A 61 -14.30 8.40 -0.06
C MET A 61 -14.43 9.71 0.73
N THR A 62 -13.57 10.71 0.49
CA THR A 62 -13.69 12.02 1.15
C THR A 62 -15.02 12.70 0.83
N PHE A 63 -15.47 12.66 -0.43
CA PHE A 63 -16.79 13.21 -0.76
C PHE A 63 -17.93 12.46 -0.06
N VAL A 64 -17.84 11.13 0.02
CA VAL A 64 -18.82 10.29 0.72
C VAL A 64 -18.90 10.65 2.20
N ILE A 65 -17.76 10.66 2.90
CA ILE A 65 -17.71 11.00 4.32
C ILE A 65 -18.16 12.44 4.56
N LEU A 66 -17.83 13.38 3.66
CA LEU A 66 -18.30 14.76 3.77
C LEU A 66 -19.83 14.88 3.77
N THR A 67 -20.55 13.98 3.10
CA THR A 67 -22.03 13.92 3.17
C THR A 67 -22.59 13.17 4.37
N GLY A 68 -21.73 12.60 5.23
CA GLY A 68 -22.12 11.76 6.37
C GLY A 68 -22.35 10.29 6.01
N GLY A 69 -21.90 9.86 4.83
CA GLY A 69 -22.00 8.47 4.37
C GLY A 69 -20.72 7.68 4.60
N ILE A 70 -20.82 6.35 4.42
CA ILE A 70 -19.66 5.44 4.35
C ILE A 70 -19.85 4.58 3.09
N ASP A 71 -18.81 4.46 2.27
CA ASP A 71 -18.80 3.62 1.08
C ASP A 71 -17.82 2.46 1.25
N LEU A 72 -18.38 1.28 1.51
CA LEU A 72 -17.63 0.02 1.64
C LEU A 72 -17.38 -0.65 0.29
N SER A 73 -18.06 -0.22 -0.79
CA SER A 73 -17.97 -0.86 -2.09
C SER A 73 -16.65 -0.62 -2.82
N VAL A 74 -15.86 0.36 -2.36
CA VAL A 74 -14.60 0.81 -2.95
C VAL A 74 -13.67 -0.37 -3.26
N SER A 75 -13.44 -1.28 -2.31
CA SER A 75 -12.57 -2.44 -2.52
C SER A 75 -13.12 -3.44 -3.52
N GLY A 76 -14.44 -3.71 -3.49
CA GLY A 76 -15.10 -4.58 -4.45
C GLY A 76 -15.02 -4.03 -5.88
N VAL A 77 -15.26 -2.74 -6.07
CA VAL A 77 -15.18 -2.08 -7.38
C VAL A 77 -13.73 -2.01 -7.88
N VAL A 78 -12.76 -1.73 -7.00
CA VAL A 78 -11.32 -1.79 -7.32
C VAL A 78 -10.94 -3.21 -7.78
N ALA A 79 -11.36 -4.26 -7.05
CA ALA A 79 -11.07 -5.64 -7.44
C ALA A 79 -11.73 -6.00 -8.77
N LEU A 80 -13.02 -5.70 -8.95
CA LEU A 80 -13.78 -5.98 -10.17
C LEU A 80 -13.15 -5.32 -11.39
N THR A 81 -12.73 -4.07 -11.26
CA THR A 81 -12.09 -3.34 -12.36
C THR A 81 -10.73 -3.91 -12.72
N THR A 82 -9.97 -4.47 -11.77
CA THR A 82 -8.70 -5.15 -12.09
C THR A 82 -8.92 -6.42 -12.93
N VAL A 83 -9.79 -7.33 -12.47
CA VAL A 83 -10.03 -8.62 -13.14
C VAL A 83 -10.79 -8.44 -14.45
N ALA A 84 -11.77 -7.55 -14.50
CA ALA A 84 -12.50 -7.23 -15.72
C ALA A 84 -11.58 -6.58 -16.77
N SER A 85 -10.69 -5.66 -16.37
CA SER A 85 -9.68 -5.11 -17.29
C SER A 85 -8.80 -6.21 -17.86
N ALA A 86 -8.30 -7.10 -17.00
CA ALA A 86 -7.41 -8.19 -17.41
C ALA A 86 -8.09 -9.18 -18.36
N ALA A 87 -9.34 -9.56 -18.07
CA ALA A 87 -10.12 -10.46 -18.92
C ALA A 87 -10.40 -9.85 -20.30
N LEU A 88 -10.79 -8.57 -20.35
CA LEU A 88 -11.09 -7.88 -21.61
C LEU A 88 -9.83 -7.66 -22.47
N LEU A 89 -8.69 -7.35 -21.84
CA LEU A 89 -7.40 -7.25 -22.52
C LEU A 89 -6.92 -8.61 -23.05
N ARG A 90 -7.12 -9.69 -22.28
CA ARG A 90 -6.84 -11.06 -22.72
C ARG A 90 -7.71 -11.47 -23.92
N GLY A 91 -8.95 -11.00 -23.96
CA GLY A 91 -9.86 -11.13 -25.10
C GLY A 91 -9.47 -10.30 -26.33
N GLY A 92 -8.36 -9.56 -26.30
CA GLY A 92 -7.83 -8.79 -27.42
C GLY A 92 -8.45 -7.39 -27.58
N MET A 93 -9.26 -6.93 -26.62
CA MET A 93 -9.87 -5.60 -26.72
C MET A 93 -8.84 -4.49 -26.55
N HIS A 94 -8.99 -3.40 -27.32
CA HIS A 94 -8.06 -2.28 -27.30
C HIS A 94 -7.98 -1.62 -25.91
N PRO A 95 -6.78 -1.34 -25.35
CA PRO A 95 -6.62 -0.88 -23.97
C PRO A 95 -7.36 0.41 -23.61
N VAL A 96 -7.43 1.37 -24.55
CA VAL A 96 -8.15 2.62 -24.32
C VAL A 96 -9.65 2.37 -24.14
N LEU A 97 -10.23 1.43 -24.91
CA LEU A 97 -11.63 1.08 -24.77
C LEU A 97 -11.90 0.39 -23.43
N VAL A 98 -10.99 -0.48 -22.99
CA VAL A 98 -11.05 -1.10 -21.66
C VAL A 98 -11.07 -0.04 -20.56
N ILE A 99 -10.17 0.95 -20.61
CA ILE A 99 -10.13 2.05 -19.63
C ILE A 99 -11.48 2.78 -19.57
N VAL A 100 -12.04 3.16 -20.72
CA VAL A 100 -13.33 3.85 -20.77
C VAL A 100 -14.45 2.98 -20.19
N LEU A 101 -14.52 1.70 -20.56
CA LEU A 101 -15.53 0.77 -20.06
C LEU A 101 -15.44 0.58 -18.54
N MET A 102 -14.24 0.49 -17.98
CA MET A 102 -14.06 0.36 -16.53
C MET A 102 -14.50 1.62 -15.78
N LEU A 103 -14.18 2.81 -16.31
CA LEU A 103 -14.64 4.07 -15.72
C LEU A 103 -16.16 4.20 -15.76
N LEU A 104 -16.78 3.82 -16.89
CA LEU A 104 -18.24 3.79 -17.02
C LEU A 104 -18.88 2.77 -16.08
N MET A 105 -18.28 1.60 -15.91
CA MET A 105 -18.74 0.59 -14.95
C MET A 105 -18.68 1.11 -13.51
N GLY A 106 -17.59 1.78 -13.11
CA GLY A 106 -17.48 2.43 -11.80
C GLY A 106 -18.55 3.50 -11.58
N ILE A 107 -18.76 4.36 -12.57
CA ILE A 107 -19.82 5.38 -12.57
C ILE A 107 -21.20 4.72 -12.40
N ALA A 108 -21.50 3.68 -13.18
CA ALA A 108 -22.78 3.00 -13.15
C ALA A 108 -23.05 2.33 -11.79
N LEU A 109 -22.07 1.61 -11.23
CA LEU A 109 -22.17 0.97 -9.92
C LEU A 109 -22.35 2.01 -8.80
N GLY A 110 -21.53 3.08 -8.81
CA GLY A 110 -21.61 4.17 -7.85
C GLY A 110 -22.95 4.92 -7.92
N ALA A 111 -23.43 5.23 -9.13
CA ALA A 111 -24.73 5.87 -9.34
C ALA A 111 -25.89 4.99 -8.88
N THR A 112 -25.79 3.68 -9.11
CA THR A 112 -26.80 2.70 -8.67
C THR A 112 -26.89 2.70 -7.15
N MET A 113 -25.77 2.51 -6.44
CA MET A 113 -25.73 2.55 -4.97
C MET A 113 -26.18 3.91 -4.43
N GLY A 114 -25.72 5.00 -5.04
CA GLY A 114 -26.15 6.36 -4.71
C GLY A 114 -27.65 6.56 -4.86
N SER A 115 -28.29 5.93 -5.85
CA SER A 115 -29.73 6.00 -6.08
C SER A 115 -30.53 5.26 -5.01
N PHE A 116 -30.08 4.06 -4.60
CA PHE A 116 -30.65 3.35 -3.45
C PHE A 116 -30.57 4.19 -2.16
N ILE A 117 -29.43 4.86 -1.94
CA ILE A 117 -29.21 5.69 -0.75
C ILE A 117 -30.07 6.96 -0.80
N ALA A 118 -30.11 7.63 -1.94
CA ALA A 118 -30.79 8.92 -2.08
C ALA A 118 -32.31 8.80 -2.15
N PHE A 119 -32.83 7.88 -2.97
CA PHE A 119 -34.27 7.79 -3.25
C PHE A 119 -34.97 6.75 -2.39
N MET A 120 -34.36 5.58 -2.21
CA MET A 120 -34.94 4.50 -1.39
C MET A 120 -34.60 4.66 0.09
N LYS A 121 -33.79 5.67 0.46
CA LYS A 121 -33.40 6.00 1.84
C LYS A 121 -32.76 4.82 2.57
N VAL A 122 -32.08 3.94 1.82
CA VAL A 122 -31.30 2.84 2.39
C VAL A 122 -30.08 3.43 3.10
N GLN A 123 -29.71 2.85 4.25
CA GLN A 123 -28.50 3.29 4.96
C GLN A 123 -27.25 3.08 4.09
N PRO A 124 -26.38 4.11 3.96
CA PRO A 124 -25.16 4.07 3.15
C PRO A 124 -24.31 2.80 3.26
N PHE A 125 -24.02 2.38 4.49
CA PHE A 125 -23.13 1.24 4.72
C PHE A 125 -23.76 -0.07 4.23
N ILE A 126 -25.10 -0.23 4.31
CA ILE A 126 -25.80 -1.44 3.86
C ILE A 126 -25.79 -1.52 2.33
N ALA A 127 -26.16 -0.43 1.67
CA ALA A 127 -26.21 -0.36 0.21
C ALA A 127 -24.82 -0.64 -0.41
N THR A 128 -23.77 -0.07 0.19
CA THR A 128 -22.40 -0.22 -0.30
C THR A 128 -21.75 -1.54 0.12
N LEU A 129 -22.12 -2.12 1.27
CA LEU A 129 -21.71 -3.49 1.62
C LEU A 129 -22.30 -4.53 0.67
N ALA A 130 -23.59 -4.41 0.35
CA ALA A 130 -24.23 -5.23 -0.67
C ALA A 130 -23.56 -5.04 -2.05
N GLY A 131 -23.26 -3.80 -2.41
CA GLY A 131 -22.50 -3.44 -3.60
C GLY A 131 -21.10 -4.05 -3.65
N MET A 132 -20.38 -4.05 -2.51
CA MET A 132 -19.07 -4.69 -2.36
C MET A 132 -19.16 -6.19 -2.65
N TRP A 133 -20.10 -6.90 -2.03
CA TRP A 133 -20.29 -8.34 -2.23
C TRP A 133 -20.69 -8.66 -3.65
N PHE A 134 -21.56 -7.86 -4.27
CA PHE A 134 -21.91 -7.99 -5.67
C PHE A 134 -20.67 -7.83 -6.56
N ALA A 135 -19.93 -6.73 -6.43
CA ALA A 135 -18.76 -6.47 -7.26
C ALA A 135 -17.67 -7.55 -7.07
N ARG A 136 -17.44 -7.97 -5.82
CA ARG A 136 -16.50 -9.05 -5.48
C ARG A 136 -16.96 -10.40 -6.03
N GLY A 137 -18.24 -10.73 -5.93
CA GLY A 137 -18.82 -11.96 -6.49
C GLY A 137 -18.66 -11.99 -8.00
N MET A 138 -18.93 -10.86 -8.68
CA MET A 138 -18.73 -10.72 -10.12
C MET A 138 -17.28 -10.96 -10.55
N CYS A 139 -16.28 -10.71 -9.70
CA CYS A 139 -14.90 -11.06 -10.01
C CYS A 139 -14.73 -12.56 -10.27
N PHE A 140 -15.31 -13.41 -9.42
CA PHE A 140 -15.20 -14.86 -9.50
C PHE A 140 -16.14 -15.46 -10.57
N PHE A 141 -17.15 -14.70 -11.02
CA PHE A 141 -17.86 -15.03 -12.26
C PHE A 141 -17.00 -14.81 -13.51
N ILE A 142 -16.04 -13.87 -13.47
CA ILE A 142 -15.14 -13.58 -14.60
C ILE A 142 -13.97 -14.56 -14.62
N SER A 143 -13.31 -14.77 -13.47
CA SER A 143 -12.17 -15.69 -13.34
C SER A 143 -11.89 -16.02 -11.88
N ASP A 144 -11.69 -17.31 -11.59
CA ASP A 144 -11.20 -17.78 -10.29
C ASP A 144 -9.69 -17.54 -10.11
N ASP A 145 -8.94 -17.60 -11.22
CA ASP A 145 -7.49 -17.42 -11.24
C ASP A 145 -7.07 -15.98 -11.58
N ALA A 146 -5.82 -15.66 -11.24
CA ALA A 146 -5.20 -14.40 -11.62
C ALA A 146 -4.94 -14.34 -13.12
N ILE A 147 -5.35 -13.24 -13.75
CA ILE A 147 -5.13 -13.01 -15.19
C ILE A 147 -3.98 -12.02 -15.35
N ALA A 148 -2.90 -12.45 -16.01
CA ALA A 148 -1.79 -11.57 -16.37
C ALA A 148 -2.18 -10.58 -17.49
N ILE A 149 -1.69 -9.34 -17.39
CA ILE A 149 -1.95 -8.27 -18.37
C ILE A 149 -0.70 -8.05 -19.22
N ASN A 150 -0.79 -8.39 -20.51
CA ASN A 150 0.28 -8.21 -21.49
C ASN A 150 -0.07 -7.18 -22.57
N ALA A 151 -0.58 -6.01 -22.15
CA ALA A 151 -0.94 -4.93 -23.08
C ALA A 151 0.15 -3.84 -23.12
N TRP A 152 0.56 -3.43 -24.33
CA TRP A 152 1.57 -2.38 -24.53
C TRP A 152 1.26 -1.09 -23.76
N TRP A 153 0.03 -0.58 -23.85
CA TRP A 153 -0.37 0.65 -23.14
C TRP A 153 -0.26 0.54 -21.63
N PHE A 154 -0.58 -0.63 -21.05
CA PHE A 154 -0.46 -0.86 -19.61
C PHE A 154 1.02 -0.93 -19.20
N LYS A 155 1.86 -1.60 -20.00
CA LYS A 155 3.32 -1.61 -19.78
C LYS A 155 3.92 -0.21 -19.86
N VAL A 156 3.54 0.59 -20.86
CA VAL A 156 3.99 1.99 -20.98
C VAL A 156 3.57 2.80 -19.76
N LEU A 157 2.30 2.74 -19.34
CA LEU A 157 1.83 3.50 -18.19
C LEU A 157 2.46 3.06 -16.85
N GLY A 158 2.73 1.77 -16.69
CA GLY A 158 3.31 1.20 -15.46
C GLY A 158 4.82 1.35 -15.37
N GLN A 159 5.54 1.18 -16.49
CA GLN A 159 7.01 1.08 -16.52
C GLN A 159 7.71 2.38 -16.96
N THR A 160 6.97 3.37 -17.49
CA THR A 160 7.58 4.66 -17.83
C THR A 160 8.09 5.35 -16.57
N LYS A 161 9.36 5.75 -16.60
CA LYS A 161 10.02 6.51 -15.54
C LYS A 161 10.12 7.97 -15.98
N ILE A 162 9.37 8.86 -15.33
CA ILE A 162 9.46 10.30 -15.55
C ILE A 162 10.52 10.84 -14.59
N LEU A 163 11.68 11.19 -15.15
CA LEU A 163 12.83 11.72 -14.42
C LEU A 163 12.51 13.14 -13.89
N ILE A 164 12.83 13.42 -12.63
CA ILE A 164 12.58 14.73 -12.02
C ILE A 164 13.69 15.72 -12.37
N PRO A 165 13.39 16.85 -13.03
CA PRO A 165 14.40 17.87 -13.33
C PRO A 165 15.10 18.36 -12.04
N GLY A 166 16.43 18.26 -12.00
CA GLY A 166 17.26 18.72 -10.87
C GLY A 166 17.66 17.65 -9.84
N LEU A 167 16.99 16.50 -9.81
CA LEU A 167 17.38 15.32 -9.00
C LEU A 167 17.81 14.12 -9.86
N SER A 168 17.75 14.27 -11.17
CA SER A 168 18.13 13.24 -12.14
C SER A 168 18.99 13.84 -13.24
N ASP A 169 19.87 13.01 -13.80
CA ASP A 169 20.67 13.38 -14.96
C ASP A 169 19.93 12.94 -16.24
N PRO A 170 19.37 13.90 -17.02
CA PRO A 170 18.64 13.59 -18.24
C PRO A 170 19.53 12.96 -19.32
N ALA A 171 20.84 13.20 -19.27
CA ALA A 171 21.79 12.67 -20.25
C ALA A 171 22.14 11.20 -19.96
N ALA A 172 22.24 10.83 -18.67
CA ALA A 172 22.52 9.46 -18.25
C ALA A 172 21.26 8.57 -18.11
N LYS A 173 20.05 9.14 -18.17
CA LYS A 173 18.76 8.47 -17.85
C LYS A 173 18.74 7.83 -16.45
N THR A 174 19.60 8.29 -15.56
CA THR A 174 19.75 7.79 -14.20
C THR A 174 19.36 8.88 -13.20
N GLY A 175 18.59 8.51 -12.19
CA GLY A 175 18.20 9.39 -11.10
C GLY A 175 16.77 9.17 -10.64
N ASP A 176 16.32 10.08 -9.78
CA ASP A 176 15.01 9.99 -9.13
C ASP A 176 13.87 10.13 -10.14
N PHE A 177 12.87 9.27 -10.02
CA PHE A 177 11.79 9.17 -11.00
C PHE A 177 10.42 8.95 -10.36
N ILE A 178 9.42 9.47 -11.06
CA ILE A 178 7.99 9.32 -10.75
C ILE A 178 7.32 8.49 -11.86
N SER A 179 6.33 7.69 -11.50
CA SER A 179 5.48 6.98 -12.48
C SER A 179 4.35 7.91 -12.99
N PRO A 180 3.94 7.81 -14.27
CA PRO A 180 2.76 8.50 -14.78
C PRO A 180 1.51 8.35 -13.90
N LEU A 181 1.37 7.21 -13.20
CA LEU A 181 0.25 6.96 -12.27
C LEU A 181 0.17 7.98 -11.13
N VAL A 182 1.31 8.49 -10.67
CA VAL A 182 1.36 9.53 -9.64
C VAL A 182 0.80 10.84 -10.16
N ILE A 183 1.09 11.20 -11.42
CA ILE A 183 0.56 12.41 -12.05
C ILE A 183 -0.97 12.32 -12.13
N VAL A 184 -1.49 11.15 -12.53
CA VAL A 184 -2.94 10.91 -12.53
C VAL A 184 -3.53 11.08 -11.13
N ALA A 185 -2.91 10.48 -10.11
CA ALA A 185 -3.39 10.61 -8.73
C ALA A 185 -3.36 12.06 -8.22
N LEU A 186 -2.29 12.80 -8.49
CA LEU A 186 -2.18 14.22 -8.11
C LEU A 186 -3.15 15.10 -8.88
N LEU A 187 -3.41 14.81 -10.16
CA LEU A 187 -4.42 15.51 -10.95
C LEU A 187 -5.82 15.28 -10.35
N VAL A 188 -6.16 14.05 -9.99
CA VAL A 188 -7.43 13.72 -9.32
C VAL A 188 -7.58 14.50 -8.01
N VAL A 189 -6.52 14.57 -7.19
CA VAL A 189 -6.51 15.37 -5.96
C VAL A 189 -6.71 16.86 -6.26
N ALA A 190 -6.00 17.41 -7.25
CA ALA A 190 -6.11 18.82 -7.63
C ALA A 190 -7.53 19.17 -8.11
N VAL A 191 -8.10 18.34 -8.98
CA VAL A 191 -9.49 18.47 -9.45
C VAL A 191 -10.46 18.36 -8.27
N ALA A 192 -10.26 17.41 -7.36
CA ALA A 192 -11.13 17.24 -6.20
C ALA A 192 -11.04 18.41 -5.20
N ILE A 193 -9.86 19.01 -5.01
CA ILE A 193 -9.69 20.25 -4.23
C ILE A 193 -10.47 21.38 -4.89
N TYR A 194 -10.32 21.55 -6.21
CA TYR A 194 -11.04 22.57 -6.97
C TYR A 194 -12.56 22.39 -6.84
N VAL A 195 -13.05 21.17 -7.08
CA VAL A 195 -14.48 20.83 -7.00
C VAL A 195 -15.02 21.03 -5.59
N SER A 196 -14.32 20.55 -4.56
CA SER A 196 -14.80 20.65 -3.17
C SER A 196 -14.84 22.08 -2.63
N GLN A 197 -13.88 22.93 -3.00
CA GLN A 197 -13.74 24.27 -2.42
C GLN A 197 -14.35 25.39 -3.27
N PHE A 198 -14.31 25.27 -4.60
CA PHE A 198 -14.61 26.40 -5.49
C PHE A 198 -15.92 26.22 -6.28
N THR A 199 -16.59 25.07 -6.21
CA THR A 199 -17.84 24.84 -6.98
C THR A 199 -19.11 24.94 -6.12
N ARG A 200 -20.26 25.04 -6.78
CA ARG A 200 -21.58 24.94 -6.13
C ARG A 200 -21.83 23.53 -5.57
N PHE A 201 -21.37 22.50 -6.27
CA PHE A 201 -21.48 21.11 -5.84
C PHE A 201 -20.76 20.90 -4.50
N GLY A 202 -19.50 21.34 -4.38
CA GLY A 202 -18.74 21.25 -3.13
C GLY A 202 -19.45 21.90 -1.95
N ARG A 203 -19.93 23.14 -2.11
CA ARG A 203 -20.72 23.84 -1.07
C ARG A 203 -21.98 23.06 -0.66
N THR A 204 -22.66 22.44 -1.61
CA THR A 204 -23.85 21.63 -1.37
C THR A 204 -23.50 20.36 -0.59
N VAL A 205 -22.40 19.68 -0.94
CA VAL A 205 -21.88 18.52 -0.20
C VAL A 205 -21.62 18.84 1.27
N TYR A 206 -20.93 19.96 1.55
CA TYR A 206 -20.69 20.40 2.93
C TYR A 206 -21.98 20.76 3.67
N ALA A 207 -22.96 21.37 3.00
CA ALA A 207 -24.25 21.71 3.61
C ALA A 207 -25.06 20.46 3.96
N VAL A 208 -25.12 19.48 3.04
CA VAL A 208 -25.81 18.20 3.24
C VAL A 208 -25.22 17.45 4.43
N GLY A 209 -23.90 17.34 4.53
CA GLY A 209 -23.26 16.66 5.66
C GLY A 209 -23.31 17.41 6.98
N GLY A 210 -23.56 18.72 6.97
CA GLY A 210 -23.73 19.50 8.21
C GLY A 210 -25.09 19.24 8.85
N ASN A 211 -26.16 19.37 8.06
CA ASN A 211 -27.51 18.96 8.45
C ASN A 211 -28.36 18.77 7.19
N GLU A 212 -28.68 17.51 6.88
CA GLU A 212 -29.48 17.16 5.71
C GLU A 212 -30.86 17.82 5.70
N GLN A 213 -31.53 17.89 6.85
CA GLN A 213 -32.86 18.49 6.95
C GLN A 213 -32.79 20.00 6.69
N SER A 214 -31.80 20.69 7.26
CA SER A 214 -31.60 22.12 7.00
C SER A 214 -31.24 22.38 5.53
N ALA A 215 -30.40 21.54 4.92
CA ALA A 215 -30.07 21.65 3.51
C ALA A 215 -31.32 21.51 2.62
N ARG A 216 -32.22 20.57 2.93
CA ARG A 216 -33.48 20.39 2.20
C ARG A 216 -34.42 21.60 2.37
N LEU A 217 -34.52 22.16 3.58
CA LEU A 217 -35.33 23.37 3.83
C LEU A 217 -34.78 24.62 3.12
N MET A 218 -33.47 24.66 2.85
CA MET A 218 -32.84 25.72 2.04
C MET A 218 -32.98 25.49 0.52
N GLY A 219 -33.71 24.45 0.08
CA GLY A 219 -33.95 24.16 -1.33
C GLY A 219 -32.75 23.55 -2.06
N LEU A 220 -31.76 23.00 -1.35
CA LEU A 220 -30.63 22.33 -1.98
C LEU A 220 -31.02 20.93 -2.48
N PRO A 221 -30.50 20.48 -3.63
CA PRO A 221 -30.83 19.17 -4.21
C PRO A 221 -30.07 18.05 -3.48
N VAL A 222 -30.55 17.68 -2.29
CA VAL A 222 -29.91 16.69 -1.40
C VAL A 222 -29.76 15.33 -2.09
N GLU A 223 -30.83 14.83 -2.69
CA GLU A 223 -30.92 13.50 -3.29
C GLU A 223 -29.94 13.38 -4.47
N SER A 224 -29.99 14.34 -5.39
CA SER A 224 -29.08 14.38 -6.54
C SER A 224 -27.63 14.54 -6.10
N THR A 225 -27.36 15.33 -5.04
CA THR A 225 -26.01 15.49 -4.49
C THR A 225 -25.47 14.15 -3.97
N LYS A 226 -26.27 13.37 -3.24
CA LYS A 226 -25.88 12.04 -2.77
C LYS A 226 -25.57 11.11 -3.94
N VAL A 227 -26.42 11.05 -4.97
CA VAL A 227 -26.16 10.22 -6.16
C VAL A 227 -24.83 10.58 -6.82
N ILE A 228 -24.58 11.87 -7.04
CA ILE A 228 -23.34 12.34 -7.67
C ILE A 228 -22.12 12.00 -6.79
N VAL A 229 -22.22 12.13 -5.47
CA VAL A 229 -21.12 11.79 -4.54
C VAL A 229 -20.74 10.31 -4.63
N TYR A 230 -21.71 9.38 -4.61
CA TYR A 230 -21.43 7.96 -4.77
C TYR A 230 -20.99 7.60 -6.21
N THR A 231 -21.44 8.35 -7.21
CA THR A 231 -20.97 8.22 -8.59
C THR A 231 -19.48 8.61 -8.71
N ILE A 232 -19.07 9.71 -8.06
CA ILE A 232 -17.67 10.13 -7.97
C ILE A 232 -16.85 9.07 -7.23
N SER A 233 -17.38 8.50 -6.14
CA SER A 233 -16.72 7.41 -5.42
C SER A 233 -16.51 6.17 -6.31
N GLY A 234 -17.52 5.77 -7.07
CA GLY A 234 -17.43 4.67 -8.02
C GLY A 234 -16.44 4.93 -9.17
N PHE A 235 -16.41 6.15 -9.71
CA PHE A 235 -15.42 6.58 -10.68
C PHE A 235 -13.99 6.52 -10.12
N CYS A 236 -13.78 7.08 -8.93
CA CYS A 236 -12.48 7.02 -8.24
C CYS A 236 -12.05 5.58 -7.95
N SER A 237 -12.98 4.72 -7.54
CA SER A 237 -12.70 3.31 -7.27
C SER A 237 -12.31 2.55 -8.54
N ALA A 238 -12.98 2.83 -9.66
CA ALA A 238 -12.60 2.22 -10.94
C ALA A 238 -11.27 2.73 -11.49
N LEU A 239 -11.00 4.02 -11.35
CA LEU A 239 -9.70 4.58 -11.70
C LEU A 239 -8.60 4.00 -10.80
N ALA A 240 -8.85 3.85 -9.50
CA ALA A 240 -7.92 3.22 -8.57
C ALA A 240 -7.65 1.75 -8.93
N GLY A 241 -8.67 0.97 -9.30
CA GLY A 241 -8.49 -0.40 -9.76
C GLY A 241 -7.74 -0.51 -11.09
N LEU A 242 -7.96 0.42 -12.03
CA LEU A 242 -7.11 0.53 -13.22
C LEU A 242 -5.65 0.82 -12.85
N THR A 243 -5.40 1.77 -11.94
CA THR A 243 -4.02 2.06 -11.51
C THR A 243 -3.38 0.88 -10.76
N LEU A 244 -4.16 0.10 -10.00
CA LEU A 244 -3.69 -1.11 -9.35
C LEU A 244 -3.36 -2.21 -10.37
N ALA A 245 -4.22 -2.42 -11.36
CA ALA A 245 -3.98 -3.37 -12.45
C ALA A 245 -2.73 -2.98 -13.28
N ILE A 246 -2.50 -1.68 -13.48
CA ILE A 246 -1.29 -1.16 -14.14
C ILE A 246 -0.04 -1.30 -13.24
N ALA A 247 -0.19 -1.20 -11.92
CA ALA A 247 0.95 -1.37 -11.00
C ALA A 247 1.38 -2.84 -10.89
N VAL A 248 0.44 -3.77 -10.86
CA VAL A 248 0.70 -5.21 -10.64
C VAL A 248 0.83 -5.98 -11.96
N MET A 249 0.38 -5.43 -13.09
CA MET A 249 0.32 -6.11 -14.39
C MET A 249 -0.52 -7.39 -14.39
N SER A 250 -1.54 -7.44 -13.54
CA SER A 250 -2.49 -8.55 -13.43
C SER A 250 -3.83 -8.07 -12.84
N GLY A 251 -4.85 -8.91 -12.96
CA GLY A 251 -6.15 -8.71 -12.32
C GLY A 251 -6.60 -9.97 -11.58
N HIS A 252 -7.11 -9.80 -10.36
CA HIS A 252 -7.59 -10.91 -9.53
C HIS A 252 -8.69 -10.46 -8.56
N GLY A 253 -9.67 -11.34 -8.29
CA GLY A 253 -10.80 -11.03 -7.41
C GLY A 253 -10.44 -10.78 -5.94
N LEU A 254 -9.31 -11.35 -5.46
CA LEU A 254 -8.84 -11.15 -4.09
C LEU A 254 -8.04 -9.85 -3.88
N TYR A 255 -7.70 -9.12 -4.94
CA TYR A 255 -7.02 -7.83 -4.79
C TYR A 255 -7.86 -6.84 -3.96
N ALA A 256 -7.18 -5.88 -3.34
CA ALA A 256 -7.79 -4.86 -2.48
C ALA A 256 -8.63 -5.44 -1.31
N GLN A 257 -8.29 -6.60 -0.75
CA GLN A 257 -8.99 -7.15 0.41
C GLN A 257 -8.82 -6.28 1.66
N MET A 258 -9.94 -5.87 2.27
CA MET A 258 -10.01 -4.95 3.41
C MET A 258 -9.45 -3.55 3.12
N PHE A 259 -9.21 -3.23 1.84
CA PHE A 259 -8.65 -1.94 1.43
C PHE A 259 -9.57 -0.76 1.74
N GLU A 260 -10.89 -0.98 1.79
CA GLU A 260 -11.88 0.02 2.19
C GLU A 260 -11.59 0.60 3.59
N LEU A 261 -11.07 -0.23 4.51
CA LEU A 261 -10.74 0.21 5.86
C LEU A 261 -9.50 1.12 5.86
N ASP A 262 -8.50 0.83 5.03
CA ASP A 262 -7.32 1.67 4.87
C ASP A 262 -7.67 3.02 4.23
N VAL A 263 -8.60 3.01 3.27
CA VAL A 263 -9.12 4.22 2.64
C VAL A 263 -9.84 5.09 3.67
N ILE A 264 -10.77 4.51 4.45
CA ILE A 264 -11.50 5.23 5.51
C ILE A 264 -10.53 5.77 6.56
N ALA A 265 -9.60 4.94 7.05
CA ALA A 265 -8.57 5.32 8.01
C ALA A 265 -7.77 6.53 7.52
N SER A 266 -7.34 6.51 6.26
CA SER A 266 -6.58 7.60 5.65
C SER A 266 -7.38 8.90 5.60
N VAL A 267 -8.66 8.86 5.20
CA VAL A 267 -9.52 10.06 5.14
C VAL A 267 -9.81 10.63 6.54
N VAL A 268 -10.04 9.75 7.51
CA VAL A 268 -10.34 10.15 8.90
C VAL A 268 -9.10 10.71 9.60
N MET A 269 -7.93 10.08 9.40
CA MET A 269 -6.64 10.63 9.82
C MET A 269 -6.36 11.96 9.14
N GLY A 270 -6.81 12.16 7.90
CA GLY A 270 -6.80 13.43 7.19
C GLY A 270 -7.68 14.52 7.80
N GLY A 271 -8.50 14.20 8.80
CA GLY A 271 -9.28 15.16 9.57
C GLY A 271 -10.70 15.40 9.06
N THR A 272 -11.22 14.55 8.18
CA THR A 272 -12.63 14.55 7.78
C THR A 272 -13.46 13.81 8.83
N LEU A 273 -14.50 14.45 9.36
CA LEU A 273 -15.36 13.87 10.39
C LEU A 273 -16.34 12.85 9.80
N LEU A 274 -16.44 11.68 10.42
CA LEU A 274 -17.42 10.63 10.05
C LEU A 274 -18.88 11.10 10.12
N SER A 275 -19.17 12.12 10.94
CA SER A 275 -20.50 12.73 11.02
C SER A 275 -20.86 13.59 9.79
N GLY A 276 -19.90 13.88 8.91
CA GLY A 276 -20.10 14.77 7.76
C GLY A 276 -19.93 16.26 8.06
N GLY A 277 -19.99 17.06 6.99
CA GLY A 277 -20.03 18.53 7.01
C GLY A 277 -18.71 19.23 7.38
N THR A 278 -17.68 18.50 7.81
CA THR A 278 -16.37 19.05 8.19
C THR A 278 -15.23 18.18 7.69
N GLY A 279 -14.27 18.80 7.01
CA GLY A 279 -13.09 18.15 6.46
C GLY A 279 -12.49 18.97 5.31
N TYR A 280 -11.29 18.63 4.89
CA TYR A 280 -10.64 19.23 3.72
C TYR A 280 -10.00 18.14 2.87
N MET A 281 -10.17 18.23 1.55
CA MET A 281 -9.56 17.29 0.60
C MET A 281 -8.03 17.25 0.71
N PHE A 282 -7.40 18.40 1.02
CA PHE A 282 -5.97 18.48 1.26
C PHE A 282 -5.52 17.71 2.50
N GLY A 283 -6.40 17.55 3.50
CA GLY A 283 -6.13 16.73 4.68
C GLY A 283 -6.08 15.24 4.35
N THR A 284 -6.95 14.78 3.45
CA THR A 284 -6.93 13.40 2.95
C THR A 284 -5.58 13.03 2.32
N LEU A 285 -4.96 13.93 1.55
CA LEU A 285 -3.63 13.71 0.99
C LEU A 285 -2.62 13.39 2.09
N PHE A 286 -2.57 14.20 3.15
CA PHE A 286 -1.68 13.95 4.29
C PHE A 286 -2.06 12.71 5.09
N GLY A 287 -3.35 12.39 5.21
CA GLY A 287 -3.79 11.15 5.86
C GLY A 287 -3.33 9.90 5.12
N VAL A 288 -3.39 9.90 3.78
CA VAL A 288 -2.82 8.85 2.93
C VAL A 288 -1.29 8.81 3.08
N LEU A 289 -0.62 9.96 3.07
CA LEU A 289 0.84 10.01 3.25
C LEU A 289 1.27 9.48 4.63
N VAL A 290 0.53 9.76 5.70
CA VAL A 290 0.77 9.18 7.02
C VAL A 290 0.60 7.67 6.98
N ASN A 291 -0.46 7.17 6.34
CA ASN A 291 -0.67 5.73 6.16
C ASN A 291 0.55 5.10 5.46
N VAL A 292 0.91 5.60 4.27
CA VAL A 292 2.04 5.08 3.49
C VAL A 292 3.38 5.22 4.21
N LEU A 293 3.58 6.30 4.98
CA LEU A 293 4.76 6.50 5.80
C LEU A 293 4.91 5.40 6.84
N ILE A 294 3.82 5.06 7.53
CA ILE A 294 3.81 3.97 8.51
C ILE A 294 4.14 2.64 7.83
N GLN A 295 3.55 2.36 6.67
CA GLN A 295 3.88 1.15 5.90
C GLN A 295 5.37 1.10 5.55
N THR A 296 5.92 2.24 5.10
CA THR A 296 7.33 2.38 4.73
C THR A 296 8.26 2.18 5.92
N LEU A 297 7.95 2.79 7.08
CA LEU A 297 8.74 2.65 8.31
C LEU A 297 8.76 1.20 8.83
N ILE A 298 7.62 0.51 8.81
CA ILE A 298 7.53 -0.89 9.25
C ILE A 298 8.27 -1.82 8.27
N GLN A 299 8.18 -1.55 6.96
CA GLN A 299 8.95 -2.29 5.96
C GLN A 299 10.47 -2.11 6.16
N PHE A 300 10.94 -0.89 6.45
CA PHE A 300 12.36 -0.65 6.75
C PHE A 300 12.86 -1.35 8.01
N GLN A 301 12.00 -1.59 8.99
CA GLN A 301 12.38 -2.32 10.20
C GLN A 301 12.68 -3.80 9.92
N GLY A 302 12.02 -4.41 8.92
CA GLY A 302 12.32 -5.77 8.41
C GLY A 302 12.05 -6.96 9.35
N SER A 303 12.02 -6.74 10.67
CA SER A 303 11.81 -7.79 11.68
C SER A 303 10.34 -8.08 12.00
N LEU A 304 9.42 -7.25 11.50
CA LEU A 304 8.02 -7.26 11.86
C LEU A 304 7.17 -7.83 10.74
N SER A 305 6.21 -8.69 11.11
CA SER A 305 5.21 -9.18 10.16
C SER A 305 4.35 -8.04 9.61
N SER A 306 3.86 -8.19 8.38
CA SER A 306 2.97 -7.22 7.73
C SER A 306 1.67 -6.94 8.51
N TRP A 307 1.30 -7.79 9.47
CA TRP A 307 0.14 -7.57 10.35
C TRP A 307 0.32 -6.39 11.30
N TRP A 308 1.55 -6.07 11.70
CA TRP A 308 1.84 -4.90 12.54
C TRP A 308 1.40 -3.60 11.89
N THR A 309 1.55 -3.48 10.57
CA THR A 309 1.06 -2.32 9.81
C THR A 309 -0.43 -2.08 10.04
N ARG A 310 -1.24 -3.14 10.00
CA ARG A 310 -2.70 -3.06 10.20
C ARG A 310 -3.04 -2.69 11.65
N ILE A 311 -2.32 -3.25 12.62
CA ILE A 311 -2.51 -2.94 14.05
C ILE A 311 -2.23 -1.46 14.31
N VAL A 312 -1.11 -0.93 13.80
CA VAL A 312 -0.72 0.47 14.00
C VAL A 312 -1.70 1.43 13.32
N ILE A 313 -2.08 1.17 12.07
CA ILE A 313 -3.07 1.99 11.35
C ILE A 313 -4.42 1.98 12.08
N GLY A 314 -4.89 0.80 12.53
CA GLY A 314 -6.12 0.67 13.29
C GLY A 314 -6.09 1.42 14.62
N ALA A 315 -5.00 1.30 15.38
CA ALA A 315 -4.81 2.01 16.65
C ALA A 315 -4.78 3.53 16.45
N LEU A 316 -4.04 4.02 15.45
CA LEU A 316 -4.00 5.44 15.13
C LEU A 316 -5.35 5.97 14.70
N THR A 317 -6.07 5.22 13.87
CA THR A 317 -7.43 5.58 13.44
C THR A 317 -8.36 5.70 14.64
N LEU A 318 -8.30 4.75 15.58
CA LEU A 318 -9.07 4.79 16.82
C LEU A 318 -8.71 5.99 17.70
N ILE A 319 -7.42 6.32 17.83
CA ILE A 319 -6.97 7.52 18.55
C ILE A 319 -7.53 8.78 17.87
N PHE A 320 -7.43 8.90 16.55
CA PHE A 320 -7.95 10.04 15.81
C PHE A 320 -9.46 10.19 16.00
N ILE A 321 -10.23 9.11 15.84
CA ILE A 321 -11.68 9.11 16.05
C ILE A 321 -12.02 9.42 17.52
N GLY A 322 -11.28 8.86 18.47
CA GLY A 322 -11.45 9.13 19.90
C GLY A 322 -11.26 10.61 20.22
N VAL A 323 -10.20 11.23 19.71
CA VAL A 323 -9.95 12.67 19.86
C VAL A 323 -11.05 13.49 19.18
N GLN A 324 -11.43 13.15 17.95
CA GLN A 324 -12.50 13.84 17.21
C GLN A 324 -13.85 13.77 17.93
N SER A 325 -14.23 12.59 18.42
CA SER A 325 -15.49 12.36 19.13
C SER A 325 -15.56 13.12 20.46
N GLN A 326 -14.47 13.17 21.22
CA GLN A 326 -14.40 13.95 22.47
C GLN A 326 -14.51 15.45 22.21
N LEU A 327 -13.87 15.95 21.15
CA LEU A 327 -13.98 17.34 20.71
C LEU A 327 -15.40 17.69 20.25
N ALA A 328 -16.08 16.75 19.58
CA ALA A 328 -17.47 16.90 19.14
C ALA A 328 -18.47 16.83 20.31
N ALA A 329 -18.34 15.86 21.23
CA ALA A 329 -19.25 15.68 22.37
C ALA A 329 -19.21 16.88 23.35
N ARG A 330 -18.04 17.49 23.54
CA ARG A 330 -17.91 18.71 24.37
C ARG A 330 -18.54 19.95 23.73
N ARG A 331 -18.83 19.93 22.43
CA ARG A 331 -19.51 21.01 21.69
C ARG A 331 -21.03 21.02 21.97
N ALA A 332 -21.63 19.85 22.17
CA ALA A 332 -23.05 19.70 22.50
C ALA A 332 -23.40 20.14 23.93
N ARG A 333 -22.40 20.27 24.82
CA ARG A 333 -22.57 20.65 26.23
C ARG A 333 -22.41 22.15 26.53
N LEU A 334 -22.54 23.04 25.54
CA LEU A 334 -22.59 24.48 25.78
C LEU A 334 -24.02 24.99 25.56
N PRO A 335 -24.87 25.06 26.60
CA PRO A 335 -26.12 25.80 26.55
C PRO A 335 -25.83 27.30 26.46
N GLY A 336 -26.70 28.03 25.76
CA GLY A 336 -26.72 29.49 25.74
C GLY A 336 -26.95 30.09 27.13
N GLU A 337 -26.26 31.22 27.34
CA GLU A 337 -26.45 32.31 28.30
C GLU A 337 -26.97 32.00 29.72
N THR A 338 -26.15 32.35 30.72
CA THR A 338 -26.60 33.24 31.81
C THR A 338 -25.40 34.03 32.36
N GLY A 339 -25.57 35.34 32.41
CA GLY A 339 -25.16 36.17 33.56
C GLY A 339 -23.68 36.48 33.76
N ALA A 340 -23.39 37.77 33.86
CA ALA A 340 -22.14 38.34 34.31
C ALA A 340 -21.73 37.85 35.72
N ALA A 341 -20.92 36.79 35.81
CA ALA A 341 -20.13 36.44 37.02
C ALA A 341 -19.17 35.30 36.70
N GLY A 342 -17.99 35.59 36.11
CA GLY A 342 -17.04 34.51 35.85
C GLY A 342 -15.80 34.87 35.06
N ALA A 343 -15.22 36.04 35.30
CA ALA A 343 -13.99 36.45 34.62
C ALA A 343 -12.75 35.59 35.01
N GLU A 344 -12.83 34.76 36.05
CA GLU A 344 -11.68 34.01 36.60
C GLU A 344 -11.64 32.52 36.18
N LYS A 345 -12.79 31.87 35.95
CA LYS A 345 -12.86 30.45 35.51
C LYS A 345 -12.52 30.23 34.03
N SER A 346 -12.25 31.31 33.30
CA SER A 346 -11.98 31.34 31.85
C SER A 346 -10.57 30.88 31.46
N PHE A 347 -9.60 30.93 32.38
CA PHE A 347 -8.19 30.61 32.09
C PHE A 347 -7.92 29.09 32.06
N TRP A 348 -8.41 28.33 33.05
CA TRP A 348 -8.25 26.87 33.12
C TRP A 348 -9.02 26.13 32.02
N ALA A 349 -10.23 26.59 31.69
CA ALA A 349 -11.03 26.03 30.59
C ALA A 349 -10.40 26.27 29.20
N ARG A 350 -9.66 27.37 29.00
CA ARG A 350 -8.89 27.63 27.77
C ARG A 350 -7.61 26.79 27.69
N ARG A 351 -6.94 26.56 28.83
CA ARG A 351 -5.74 25.73 28.94
C ARG A 351 -6.04 24.26 28.64
N TRP A 352 -7.18 23.73 29.10
CA TRP A 352 -7.64 22.37 28.79
C TRP A 352 -8.11 22.16 27.34
N LYS A 353 -8.57 23.22 26.65
CA LYS A 353 -8.91 23.17 25.21
C LYS A 353 -7.67 22.96 24.32
N LEU A 354 -6.52 23.53 24.72
CA LEU A 354 -5.25 23.30 24.03
C LEU A 354 -4.68 21.92 24.37
N ILE A 355 -4.74 21.53 25.65
CA ILE A 355 -4.19 20.25 26.13
C ILE A 355 -4.91 19.03 25.54
N THR A 356 -6.20 19.10 25.25
CA THR A 356 -6.93 17.96 24.67
C THR A 356 -6.75 17.80 23.16
N ALA A 357 -6.61 18.89 22.41
CA ALA A 357 -6.34 18.85 20.96
C ALA A 357 -4.85 18.59 20.67
N VAL A 358 -3.94 19.21 21.42
CA VAL A 358 -2.49 18.96 21.33
C VAL A 358 -2.14 17.62 21.97
N GLY A 359 -2.83 17.22 23.05
CA GLY A 359 -2.63 15.94 23.72
C GLY A 359 -2.98 14.74 22.85
N GLY A 360 -4.00 14.82 21.99
CA GLY A 360 -4.29 13.76 21.01
C GLY A 360 -3.18 13.56 19.98
N VAL A 361 -2.58 14.66 19.51
CA VAL A 361 -1.45 14.64 18.57
C VAL A 361 -0.18 14.17 19.25
N VAL A 362 0.07 14.60 20.49
CA VAL A 362 1.20 14.13 21.29
C VAL A 362 1.05 12.66 21.65
N VAL A 363 -0.16 12.17 21.95
CA VAL A 363 -0.40 10.74 22.20
C VAL A 363 -0.24 9.92 20.93
N ALA A 364 -0.70 10.39 19.76
CA ALA A 364 -0.46 9.70 18.50
C ALA A 364 1.04 9.71 18.11
N LEU A 365 1.74 10.83 18.31
CA LEU A 365 3.18 10.97 18.08
C LEU A 365 4.00 10.11 19.03
N VAL A 366 3.67 10.15 20.33
CA VAL A 366 4.31 9.31 21.34
C VAL A 366 3.98 7.86 21.07
N ALA A 367 2.75 7.49 20.71
CA ALA A 367 2.42 6.11 20.34
C ALA A 367 3.22 5.64 19.13
N VAL A 368 3.35 6.45 18.06
CA VAL A 368 4.20 6.09 16.91
C VAL A 368 5.66 5.93 17.36
N ILE A 369 6.21 6.88 18.11
CA ILE A 369 7.60 6.82 18.58
C ILE A 369 7.82 5.65 19.54
N PHE A 370 6.87 5.35 20.44
CA PHE A 370 6.97 4.28 21.43
C PHE A 370 6.69 2.91 20.81
N ILE A 371 5.85 2.83 19.79
CA ILE A 371 5.68 1.64 18.96
C ILE A 371 6.99 1.42 18.21
N VAL A 372 7.51 2.40 17.47
CA VAL A 372 8.75 2.17 16.71
C VAL A 372 9.96 1.93 17.63
N ARG A 373 10.05 2.60 18.79
CA ARG A 373 11.07 2.32 19.82
C ARG A 373 10.83 1.02 20.60
N GLY A 374 9.59 0.61 20.84
CA GLY A 374 9.27 -0.64 21.52
C GLY A 374 9.38 -1.86 20.60
N LEU A 375 9.35 -1.63 19.29
CA LEU A 375 9.66 -2.60 18.25
C LEU A 375 11.17 -2.70 17.98
N GLN A 376 11.96 -1.73 18.46
CA GLN A 376 13.38 -1.91 18.69
C GLN A 376 13.51 -2.69 20.00
N GLY A 377 13.95 -3.94 19.94
CA GLY A 377 14.45 -4.62 21.14
C GLY A 377 15.59 -3.82 21.79
N PRO A 378 16.12 -4.25 22.94
CA PRO A 378 17.23 -3.58 23.64
C PRO A 378 18.46 -3.28 22.76
N ASP A 379 18.56 -3.91 21.59
CA ASP A 379 19.61 -3.75 20.59
C ASP A 379 19.27 -2.68 19.53
N GLY A 380 18.50 -1.66 19.93
CA GLY A 380 18.12 -0.51 19.11
C GLY A 380 19.29 0.43 18.85
N GLY A 381 19.99 0.20 17.74
CA GLY A 381 21.05 1.11 17.27
C GLY A 381 22.33 0.40 16.84
N GLY A 382 22.21 -0.60 15.98
CA GLY A 382 23.33 -1.14 15.23
C GLY A 382 22.80 -1.68 13.92
N ALA A 383 23.56 -1.49 12.84
CA ALA A 383 23.69 -2.60 11.89
C ALA A 383 23.78 -3.86 12.74
N ALA A 384 22.89 -4.84 12.54
CA ALA A 384 22.87 -6.07 13.31
C ALA A 384 24.31 -6.48 13.61
N ALA A 385 24.73 -6.32 14.88
CA ALA A 385 26.06 -6.70 15.31
C ALA A 385 26.06 -8.22 15.23
N GLY A 386 26.47 -8.74 14.06
CA GLY A 386 26.38 -10.15 13.72
C GLY A 386 25.85 -10.47 12.32
N CYS A 387 25.38 -9.52 11.50
CA CYS A 387 25.04 -9.82 10.10
C CYS A 387 26.32 -9.77 9.23
N THR A 388 27.14 -10.80 9.35
CA THR A 388 28.14 -11.12 8.33
C THR A 388 27.40 -11.90 7.24
N ASP A 389 27.13 -11.25 6.11
CA ASP A 389 26.66 -11.94 4.90
C ASP A 389 27.69 -13.03 4.57
N PRO A 390 27.36 -14.33 4.73
CA PRO A 390 28.31 -15.36 4.35
C PRO A 390 28.49 -15.25 2.84
N ALA A 391 29.73 -14.99 2.42
CA ALA A 391 30.05 -15.01 1.01
C ALA A 391 29.60 -16.37 0.44
N PHE A 392 28.84 -16.33 -0.67
CA PHE A 392 28.44 -17.55 -1.37
C PHE A 392 29.66 -18.44 -1.56
N ARG A 393 29.53 -19.72 -1.22
CA ARG A 393 30.63 -20.69 -1.23
C ARG A 393 30.86 -21.20 -2.65
N GLN A 394 31.12 -20.28 -3.58
CA GLN A 394 31.30 -20.57 -5.00
C GLN A 394 32.47 -21.55 -5.24
N ASP A 395 33.56 -21.41 -4.48
CA ASP A 395 34.71 -22.31 -4.56
C ASP A 395 34.34 -23.74 -4.12
N LEU A 396 33.53 -23.88 -3.07
CA LEU A 396 33.06 -25.19 -2.59
C LEU A 396 32.06 -25.80 -3.57
N ALA A 397 31.14 -25.00 -4.10
CA ALA A 397 30.21 -25.45 -5.13
C ALA A 397 30.98 -25.91 -6.38
N ALA A 398 31.99 -25.16 -6.83
CA ALA A 398 32.82 -25.53 -7.97
C ALA A 398 33.64 -26.81 -7.72
N GLN A 399 34.14 -27.01 -6.49
CA GLN A 399 34.83 -28.25 -6.10
C GLN A 399 33.88 -29.45 -6.09
N LEU A 400 32.69 -29.31 -5.51
CA LEU A 400 31.70 -30.40 -5.47
C LEU A 400 31.16 -30.74 -6.85
N MET A 401 31.13 -29.77 -7.78
CA MET A 401 30.77 -30.01 -9.19
C MET A 401 31.86 -30.74 -9.98
N GLN A 402 33.10 -30.80 -9.48
CA GLN A 402 34.17 -31.63 -10.06
C GLN A 402 34.08 -33.09 -9.60
N GLU A 403 33.26 -33.40 -8.58
CA GLU A 403 33.03 -34.78 -8.19
C GLU A 403 32.24 -35.53 -9.27
N PRO A 404 32.64 -36.78 -9.58
CA PRO A 404 31.97 -37.57 -10.62
C PRO A 404 30.51 -37.81 -10.23
N GLY A 405 29.60 -37.34 -11.08
CA GLY A 405 28.16 -37.50 -10.92
C GLY A 405 27.45 -36.29 -10.31
N ALA A 406 28.10 -35.19 -9.94
CA ALA A 406 27.40 -33.97 -9.53
C ALA A 406 26.74 -33.27 -10.73
N VAL A 407 25.45 -32.93 -10.63
CA VAL A 407 24.67 -32.38 -11.77
C VAL A 407 24.05 -31.02 -11.45
N LEU A 408 23.76 -30.75 -10.17
CA LEU A 408 23.15 -29.50 -9.73
C LEU A 408 23.71 -29.06 -8.38
N THR A 409 24.09 -27.79 -8.28
CA THR A 409 24.43 -27.10 -7.03
C THR A 409 23.44 -25.95 -6.80
N TYR A 410 22.88 -25.87 -5.60
CA TYR A 410 21.94 -24.84 -5.21
C TYR A 410 22.32 -24.28 -3.84
N GLU A 411 22.67 -23.00 -3.79
CA GLU A 411 22.97 -22.29 -2.55
C GLU A 411 21.87 -21.26 -2.29
N LYS A 412 21.30 -21.28 -1.08
CA LYS A 412 20.37 -20.25 -0.64
C LYS A 412 20.86 -19.67 0.68
N ASN A 413 20.78 -18.34 0.80
CA ASN A 413 20.91 -17.66 2.09
C ASN A 413 19.49 -17.34 2.56
N GLY A 414 19.16 -17.70 3.80
CA GLY A 414 17.80 -17.60 4.32
C GLY A 414 17.72 -17.38 5.83
N GLY A 415 16.63 -16.78 6.29
CA GLY A 415 16.26 -16.71 7.70
C GLY A 415 16.86 -15.54 8.49
N PRO A 416 16.52 -15.42 9.79
CA PRO A 416 16.89 -14.28 10.63
C PRO A 416 18.41 -14.15 10.86
N ASN A 417 19.17 -15.22 10.64
CA ASN A 417 20.63 -15.27 10.80
C ASN A 417 21.39 -15.34 9.46
N CYS A 418 20.71 -15.26 8.30
CA CYS A 418 21.33 -15.35 6.97
C CYS A 418 22.22 -16.59 6.78
N THR A 419 21.77 -17.76 7.24
CA THR A 419 22.54 -19.00 7.10
C THR A 419 22.56 -19.45 5.64
N GLY A 420 23.75 -19.71 5.11
CA GLY A 420 23.94 -20.25 3.76
C GLY A 420 23.77 -21.76 3.74
N GLU A 421 22.71 -22.25 3.11
CA GLU A 421 22.46 -23.67 2.85
C GLU A 421 22.88 -24.00 1.41
N LEU A 422 23.87 -24.87 1.26
CA LEU A 422 24.34 -25.39 -0.03
C LEU A 422 23.84 -26.82 -0.20
N PHE A 423 23.21 -27.09 -1.34
CA PHE A 423 22.73 -28.41 -1.73
C PHE A 423 23.43 -28.85 -3.02
N VAL A 424 23.84 -30.12 -3.05
CA VAL A 424 24.39 -30.77 -4.25
C VAL A 424 23.54 -31.99 -4.58
N ILE A 425 23.08 -32.08 -5.82
CA ILE A 425 22.34 -33.23 -6.35
C ILE A 425 23.23 -33.98 -7.33
N TYR A 426 23.35 -35.28 -7.09
CA TYR A 426 24.12 -36.20 -7.92
C TYR A 426 23.19 -36.99 -8.86
N SER A 427 23.74 -37.47 -9.98
CA SER A 427 23.06 -38.23 -11.03
C SER A 427 22.53 -39.58 -10.54
N ASP A 428 23.11 -40.11 -9.47
CA ASP A 428 22.70 -41.35 -8.82
C ASP A 428 21.51 -41.16 -7.86
N GLY A 429 20.99 -39.94 -7.73
CA GLY A 429 19.88 -39.61 -6.84
C GLY A 429 20.30 -39.22 -5.42
N ARG A 430 21.59 -39.13 -5.12
CA ARG A 430 22.05 -38.64 -3.82
C ARG A 430 21.91 -37.10 -3.75
N ILE A 431 21.41 -36.59 -2.63
CA ILE A 431 21.34 -35.15 -2.33
C ILE A 431 22.09 -34.91 -1.03
N VAL A 432 23.09 -34.03 -1.07
CA VAL A 432 23.87 -33.62 0.10
C VAL A 432 23.62 -32.15 0.36
N GLY A 433 23.08 -31.83 1.53
CA GLY A 433 22.92 -30.47 2.03
C GLY A 433 23.98 -30.15 3.09
N ASP A 434 24.54 -28.95 3.05
CA ASP A 434 25.50 -28.42 4.02
C ASP A 434 25.12 -26.97 4.40
N ASN A 435 24.86 -26.69 5.67
CA ASN A 435 24.55 -25.34 6.16
C ASN A 435 25.70 -24.68 6.95
N GLY A 436 26.93 -25.20 6.80
CA GLY A 436 28.15 -24.75 7.50
C GLY A 436 28.30 -25.31 8.93
N THR A 437 27.24 -25.90 9.50
CA THR A 437 27.26 -26.45 10.88
C THR A 437 26.82 -27.92 10.94
N SER A 438 25.98 -28.36 10.00
CA SER A 438 25.42 -29.70 9.91
C SER A 438 25.30 -30.12 8.44
N LYS A 439 25.43 -31.43 8.20
CA LYS A 439 25.22 -32.04 6.89
C LYS A 439 23.99 -32.93 6.93
N ILE A 440 23.18 -32.85 5.89
CA ILE A 440 22.00 -33.71 5.71
C ILE A 440 22.11 -34.43 4.37
N GLU A 441 21.71 -35.69 4.34
CA GLU A 441 21.69 -36.49 3.13
C GLU A 441 20.28 -37.01 2.88
N LYS A 442 19.85 -36.97 1.62
CA LYS A 442 18.58 -37.53 1.17
C LYS A 442 18.82 -38.30 -0.12
N GLN A 443 18.26 -39.50 -0.22
CA GLN A 443 18.28 -40.29 -1.45
C GLN A 443 16.95 -40.13 -2.17
N ILE A 444 17.01 -39.85 -3.47
CA ILE A 444 15.90 -39.87 -4.43
C ILE A 444 16.24 -40.86 -5.56
N THR A 445 15.27 -41.13 -6.44
CA THR A 445 15.50 -42.04 -7.57
C THR A 445 16.25 -41.33 -8.71
N PRO A 446 17.14 -42.01 -9.46
CA PRO A 446 17.81 -41.42 -10.63
C PRO A 446 16.84 -40.88 -11.69
N GLU A 447 15.67 -41.52 -11.82
CA GLU A 447 14.60 -41.10 -12.73
C GLU A 447 14.02 -39.73 -12.33
N GLU A 448 13.88 -39.45 -11.03
CA GLU A 448 13.44 -38.15 -10.51
C GLU A 448 14.48 -37.05 -10.78
N VAL A 449 15.78 -37.38 -10.70
CA VAL A 449 16.86 -36.43 -11.06
C VAL A 449 16.78 -36.09 -12.55
N GLN A 450 16.59 -37.09 -13.41
CA GLN A 450 16.48 -36.87 -14.84
C GLN A 450 15.22 -36.07 -15.20
N ALA A 451 14.09 -36.35 -14.53
CA ALA A 451 12.86 -35.57 -14.68
C ALA A 451 13.05 -34.10 -14.27
N LEU A 452 13.72 -33.85 -13.13
CA LEU A 452 14.05 -32.49 -12.68
C LEU A 452 14.89 -31.74 -13.71
N LEU A 453 15.95 -32.37 -14.24
CA LEU A 453 16.83 -31.75 -15.23
C LEU A 453 16.10 -31.47 -16.56
N SER A 454 15.25 -32.41 -17.00
CA SER A 454 14.42 -32.21 -18.20
C SER A 454 13.43 -31.05 -18.04
N ALA A 455 12.80 -30.93 -16.87
CA ALA A 455 11.87 -29.83 -16.58
C ALA A 455 12.58 -28.47 -16.54
N ILE A 456 13.81 -28.40 -15.99
CA ILE A 456 14.64 -27.19 -16.01
C ILE A 456 15.01 -26.81 -17.45
N ASN A 457 15.36 -27.78 -18.29
CA ASN A 457 15.68 -27.57 -19.70
C ASN A 457 14.46 -27.08 -20.51
N ASP A 458 13.27 -27.67 -20.30
CA ASP A 458 12.01 -27.29 -20.96
C ASP A 458 11.55 -25.87 -20.61
N LEU A 459 11.92 -25.37 -19.43
CA LEU A 459 11.64 -24.00 -19.03
C LEU A 459 12.44 -22.97 -19.84
N GLY A 460 13.45 -23.41 -20.62
CA GLY A 460 14.24 -22.57 -21.53
C GLY A 460 15.13 -21.57 -20.82
N TRP A 461 15.48 -21.86 -19.57
CA TRP A 461 16.14 -20.90 -18.70
C TRP A 461 17.66 -20.92 -18.88
N TYR A 462 18.14 -20.06 -19.79
CA TYR A 462 19.56 -19.88 -20.07
C TYR A 462 19.88 -18.41 -20.38
N THR A 463 20.40 -17.67 -19.39
CA THR A 463 20.96 -16.33 -19.60
C THR A 463 22.30 -16.22 -18.88
N ASP A 464 23.35 -15.71 -19.55
CA ASP A 464 24.67 -15.45 -18.96
C ASP A 464 24.73 -14.11 -18.19
N GLU A 465 23.58 -13.43 -18.05
CA GLU A 465 23.48 -12.13 -17.40
C GLU A 465 23.36 -12.30 -15.87
N PHE A 466 24.34 -11.75 -15.14
CA PHE A 466 24.25 -11.56 -13.70
C PHE A 466 23.27 -10.42 -13.40
N TYR A 467 22.15 -10.74 -12.75
CA TYR A 467 21.21 -9.72 -12.29
C TYR A 467 21.38 -9.48 -10.79
N ASP A 468 21.72 -8.25 -10.42
CA ASP A 468 21.81 -7.80 -9.03
C ASP A 468 20.84 -6.65 -8.82
N THR A 469 19.79 -6.89 -8.03
CA THR A 469 18.90 -5.83 -7.56
C THR A 469 19.46 -5.24 -6.27
N TRP A 470 19.81 -3.96 -6.29
CA TRP A 470 20.31 -3.20 -5.15
C TRP A 470 19.36 -3.28 -3.93
N HIS A 471 19.69 -4.13 -2.95
CA HIS A 471 19.02 -4.19 -1.65
C HIS A 471 20.03 -4.11 -0.50
N ALA A 472 19.64 -3.45 0.59
CA ALA A 472 20.43 -3.40 1.81
C ALA A 472 20.47 -4.79 2.47
N ARG A 473 21.69 -5.27 2.72
CA ARG A 473 22.06 -6.69 2.89
C ARG A 473 21.51 -7.44 4.11
N CYS A 474 20.73 -6.81 5.00
CA CYS A 474 20.34 -7.41 6.29
C CYS A 474 18.85 -7.23 6.64
N GLY A 475 17.97 -7.24 5.64
CA GLY A 475 16.52 -7.14 5.82
C GLY A 475 15.78 -8.48 5.71
N GLN A 476 16.48 -9.61 5.92
CA GLN A 476 16.17 -11.01 5.51
C GLN A 476 16.92 -11.38 4.23
N CYS A 477 18.07 -12.03 4.39
CA CYS A 477 18.86 -12.52 3.25
C CYS A 477 18.05 -13.57 2.50
N PHE A 478 17.78 -13.32 1.22
CA PHE A 478 17.12 -14.24 0.31
C PHE A 478 17.87 -14.25 -1.03
N GLY A 479 19.17 -14.53 -0.95
CA GLY A 479 20.01 -14.70 -2.13
C GLY A 479 20.01 -16.16 -2.54
N TYR A 480 19.78 -16.42 -3.82
CA TYR A 480 19.76 -17.75 -4.42
C TYR A 480 20.85 -17.83 -5.48
N TYR A 481 21.63 -18.90 -5.43
CA TYR A 481 22.65 -19.23 -6.41
C TYR A 481 22.33 -20.62 -6.94
N ILE A 482 22.07 -20.75 -8.24
CA ILE A 482 21.82 -22.03 -8.88
C ILE A 482 22.91 -22.25 -9.90
N THR A 483 23.60 -23.38 -9.82
CA THR A 483 24.53 -23.86 -10.83
C THR A 483 24.08 -25.21 -11.35
N VAL A 484 23.85 -25.32 -12.65
CA VAL A 484 23.43 -26.55 -13.33
C VAL A 484 24.56 -27.01 -14.23
N ALA A 485 24.95 -28.29 -14.15
CA ALA A 485 25.82 -28.94 -15.13
C ALA A 485 25.05 -30.05 -15.85
N HIS A 486 24.75 -29.87 -17.13
CA HIS A 486 24.01 -30.86 -17.92
C HIS A 486 24.55 -30.89 -19.35
N ASP A 487 24.71 -32.09 -19.92
CA ASP A 487 25.22 -32.30 -21.29
C ASP A 487 26.50 -31.52 -21.65
N GLY A 488 27.44 -31.42 -20.69
CA GLY A 488 28.72 -30.73 -20.89
C GLY A 488 28.66 -29.20 -20.80
N GLN A 489 27.50 -28.61 -20.48
CA GLN A 489 27.37 -27.18 -20.19
C GLN A 489 27.24 -26.96 -18.68
N VAL A 490 28.03 -26.04 -18.11
CA VAL A 490 27.91 -25.56 -16.73
C VAL A 490 27.42 -24.13 -16.76
N LYS A 491 26.34 -23.81 -16.05
CA LYS A 491 25.75 -22.48 -16.01
C LYS A 491 25.37 -22.08 -14.59
N THR A 492 25.55 -20.82 -14.27
CA THR A 492 25.39 -20.29 -12.91
C THR A 492 24.63 -18.98 -12.93
N VAL A 493 23.59 -18.87 -12.08
CA VAL A 493 22.78 -17.65 -11.98
C VAL A 493 22.54 -17.29 -10.52
N ARG A 494 22.56 -15.98 -10.24
CA ARG A 494 22.19 -15.39 -8.95
C ARG A 494 20.85 -14.68 -9.08
N GLY A 495 19.97 -14.89 -8.10
CA GLY A 495 18.73 -14.13 -7.93
C GLY A 495 18.55 -13.69 -6.48
N VAL A 496 17.80 -12.62 -6.26
CA VAL A 496 17.43 -12.11 -4.93
C VAL A 496 15.91 -12.02 -4.83
N ASP A 497 15.32 -12.47 -3.72
CA ASP A 497 13.87 -12.39 -3.51
C ASP A 497 13.40 -10.93 -3.45
N GLY A 498 12.22 -10.67 -4.04
CA GLY A 498 11.64 -9.33 -4.14
C GLY A 498 12.18 -8.43 -5.26
N GLY A 499 13.16 -8.89 -6.04
CA GLY A 499 13.69 -8.15 -7.20
C GLY A 499 12.79 -8.23 -8.43
N THR A 500 12.68 -7.14 -9.21
CA THR A 500 11.96 -7.12 -10.50
C THR A 500 12.78 -7.63 -11.68
N ASP A 501 14.07 -7.92 -11.45
CA ASP A 501 15.06 -8.17 -12.51
C ASP A 501 15.57 -9.62 -12.53
N ALA A 502 14.75 -10.60 -12.11
CA ALA A 502 15.08 -12.02 -12.28
C ALA A 502 14.77 -12.50 -13.71
N PRO A 503 15.52 -13.46 -14.28
CA PRO A 503 15.21 -14.06 -15.57
C PRO A 503 13.78 -14.60 -15.64
N THR A 504 13.20 -14.60 -16.83
CA THR A 504 11.85 -15.15 -17.03
C THR A 504 11.84 -16.63 -16.63
N ARG A 505 10.89 -17.05 -15.78
CA ARG A 505 10.76 -18.42 -15.21
C ARG A 505 11.85 -18.84 -14.19
N TYR A 506 12.70 -17.92 -13.72
CA TYR A 506 13.69 -18.20 -12.66
C TYR A 506 13.06 -18.82 -11.40
N TRP A 507 11.96 -18.23 -10.94
CA TRP A 507 11.26 -18.68 -9.72
C TRP A 507 10.54 -20.03 -9.91
N ASP A 508 10.16 -20.38 -11.15
CA ASP A 508 9.60 -21.69 -11.46
C ASP A 508 10.66 -22.79 -11.26
N VAL A 509 11.90 -22.52 -11.67
CA VAL A 509 13.05 -23.42 -11.45
C VAL A 509 13.39 -23.55 -9.95
N VAL A 510 13.42 -22.45 -9.21
CA VAL A 510 13.62 -22.48 -7.75
C VAL A 510 12.56 -23.37 -7.08
N THR A 511 11.30 -23.28 -7.53
CA THR A 511 10.19 -24.09 -7.00
C THR A 511 10.38 -25.58 -7.26
N LEU A 512 10.84 -25.96 -8.47
CA LEU A 512 11.14 -27.36 -8.82
C LEU A 512 12.25 -27.93 -7.93
N ILE A 513 13.34 -27.17 -7.72
CA ILE A 513 14.45 -27.59 -6.85
C ILE A 513 13.96 -27.72 -5.40
N TYR A 514 13.16 -26.77 -4.93
CA TYR A 514 12.66 -26.73 -3.55
C TYR A 514 11.75 -27.92 -3.21
N ALA A 515 11.07 -28.51 -4.20
CA ALA A 515 10.24 -29.70 -4.02
C ALA A 515 11.06 -30.96 -3.68
N VAL A 516 12.32 -31.00 -4.09
CA VAL A 516 13.16 -32.20 -4.04
C VAL A 516 14.15 -32.16 -2.88
N ILE A 517 14.71 -30.98 -2.56
CA ILE A 517 15.72 -30.83 -1.50
C ILE A 517 15.16 -31.06 -0.09
N PRO A 518 15.96 -31.64 0.84
CA PRO A 518 15.59 -31.76 2.25
C PRO A 518 15.65 -30.39 2.96
N LYS A 519 14.93 -30.27 4.08
CA LYS A 519 14.92 -29.05 4.92
C LYS A 519 15.86 -29.24 6.10
N PHE A 520 16.65 -28.22 6.40
CA PHE A 520 17.30 -28.10 7.70
C PHE A 520 16.25 -27.71 8.76
N ASN A 521 16.42 -28.23 9.98
CA ASN A 521 15.51 -27.99 11.10
C ASN A 521 15.79 -26.65 11.79
#